data_AF-A0A314ZEN2-F1
#
_entry.id   AF-A0A314ZEN2-F1
#
_cell.length_a   1.000
_cell.length_b   1.000
_cell.length_c   1.000
_cell.angle_alpha   90.00
_cell.angle_beta   90.00
_cell.angle_gamma   90.00
#
_symmetry.space_group_name_H-M   'P 1'
#
loop_
_entity.id
_entity.type
_entity.pdbx_description
1 polymer ?
#
loop_
_entity_poly.entity_id
_entity_poly.type
_entity_poly.pdbx_seq_one_letter_code
_entity_poly.pdbx_strand_id
1 'polypeptide(L)'
;MGALIAMLVVLGVVVPLGASKEQLSTRECENLGFTGLALCSDCNSLAEYVKDQELVSDCRKCCTEDSDDSISKVTYSGAILEVCMRKLVFYPEIVGFIEEEKDRFPSVKVQYIFNSPPKLILLDDADEHKETIRIDNWKREHILQFLQGKVKRASAI
;
A
#
# COMPACT_ATOMS: atom_id res chain seq x y z
N MET A 1 11.88 10.49 -72.06
CA MET A 1 13.15 10.72 -71.32
C MET A 1 12.77 11.16 -69.91
N GLY A 2 13.26 10.45 -68.87
CA GLY A 2 13.05 10.73 -67.44
C GLY A 2 11.71 10.24 -66.89
N ALA A 3 11.53 9.03 -66.36
CA ALA A 3 12.21 8.42 -65.21
C ALA A 3 12.33 9.40 -64.02
N LEU A 4 11.51 9.20 -62.97
CA LEU A 4 11.99 8.69 -61.68
C LEU A 4 10.91 8.88 -60.59
N ILE A 5 10.41 7.74 -60.14
CA ILE A 5 10.18 7.38 -58.74
C ILE A 5 8.89 7.92 -58.11
N ALA A 6 7.90 7.03 -58.14
CA ALA A 6 6.94 6.82 -57.08
C ALA A 6 7.63 6.78 -55.72
N MET A 7 7.39 7.77 -54.87
CA MET A 7 7.55 7.64 -53.43
C MET A 7 6.16 7.73 -52.81
N LEU A 8 5.54 6.56 -52.71
CA LEU A 8 4.58 6.24 -51.67
C LEU A 8 5.22 6.61 -50.33
N VAL A 9 4.92 7.81 -49.82
CA VAL A 9 5.19 8.14 -48.42
C VAL A 9 4.10 7.45 -47.60
N VAL A 10 4.21 6.12 -47.49
CA VAL A 10 3.65 5.37 -46.38
C VAL A 10 4.54 5.74 -45.18
N LEU A 11 4.29 6.91 -44.61
CA LEU A 11 4.82 7.21 -43.29
C LEU A 11 4.05 6.29 -42.34
N GLY A 12 4.70 5.18 -41.98
CA GLY A 12 4.15 4.19 -41.07
C GLY A 12 3.66 4.88 -39.81
N VAL A 13 2.39 4.65 -39.51
CA VAL A 13 1.86 4.84 -38.16
C VAL A 13 2.69 3.91 -37.28
N VAL A 14 3.69 4.47 -36.61
CA VAL A 14 4.33 3.83 -35.46
C VAL A 14 3.27 3.77 -34.37
N VAL A 15 2.48 2.69 -34.40
CA VAL A 15 1.61 2.32 -33.30
C VAL A 15 2.55 2.07 -32.12
N PRO A 16 2.44 2.80 -31.00
CA PRO A 16 3.15 2.39 -29.80
C PRO A 16 2.53 1.03 -29.42
N LEU A 17 3.31 -0.05 -29.55
CA LEU A 17 3.00 -1.29 -28.87
C LEU A 17 2.96 -0.91 -27.39
N GLY A 18 1.75 -0.72 -26.86
CA GLY A 18 1.54 -0.73 -25.42
C GLY A 18 2.15 -2.03 -24.93
N ALA A 19 3.09 -1.94 -24.00
CA ALA A 19 3.64 -3.09 -23.31
C ALA A 19 2.48 -3.79 -22.59
N SER A 20 1.85 -4.75 -23.27
CA SER A 20 0.99 -5.72 -22.62
C SER A 20 1.86 -6.40 -21.58
N LYS A 21 1.53 -6.24 -20.30
CA LYS A 21 2.13 -7.04 -19.22
C LYS A 21 1.77 -8.50 -19.52
N GLU A 22 2.66 -9.22 -20.19
CA GLU A 22 2.50 -10.65 -20.46
C GLU A 22 2.63 -11.37 -19.12
N GLN A 23 1.49 -11.64 -18.47
CA GLN A 23 1.45 -12.39 -17.23
C GLN A 23 1.54 -13.88 -17.52
N LEU A 24 2.53 -14.53 -16.91
CA LEU A 24 2.67 -15.98 -16.93
C LEU A 24 1.66 -16.62 -15.97
N SER A 25 1.22 -17.83 -16.28
CA SER A 25 0.39 -18.62 -15.36
C SER A 25 1.20 -19.08 -14.14
N THR A 26 0.50 -19.40 -13.05
CA THR A 26 1.13 -19.92 -11.82
C THR A 26 2.03 -21.11 -12.10
N ARG A 27 1.61 -22.04 -12.98
CA ARG A 27 2.40 -23.21 -13.35
C ARG A 27 3.67 -22.86 -14.10
N GLU A 28 3.64 -21.85 -14.96
CA GLU A 28 4.82 -21.41 -15.68
C GLU A 28 5.83 -20.74 -14.73
N CYS A 29 5.34 -19.97 -13.77
CA CYS A 29 6.17 -19.40 -12.71
C CYS A 29 6.79 -20.47 -11.82
N GLU A 30 6.01 -21.48 -11.42
CA GLU A 30 6.50 -22.64 -10.66
C GLU A 30 7.58 -23.41 -11.44
N ASN A 31 7.40 -23.59 -12.75
CA ASN A 31 8.39 -24.25 -13.63
C ASN A 31 9.69 -23.44 -13.76
N LEU A 32 9.62 -22.11 -13.67
CA LEU A 32 10.78 -21.23 -13.62
C LEU A 32 11.44 -21.17 -12.23
N GLY A 33 10.88 -21.88 -11.24
CA GLY A 33 11.39 -21.91 -9.87
C GLY A 33 10.83 -20.81 -8.96
N PHE A 34 9.95 -19.95 -9.46
CA PHE A 34 9.20 -19.01 -8.64
C PHE A 34 8.04 -19.77 -7.98
N THR A 35 8.22 -20.22 -6.73
CA THR A 35 7.21 -20.99 -5.97
C THR A 35 6.98 -20.35 -4.60
N GLY A 36 5.73 -20.35 -4.09
CA GLY A 36 5.41 -19.89 -2.72
C GLY A 36 4.14 -19.03 -2.62
N LEU A 37 3.60 -18.90 -1.39
CA LEU A 37 2.38 -18.15 -1.05
C LEU A 37 2.51 -16.62 -1.18
N ALA A 38 3.67 -16.13 -1.61
CA ALA A 38 3.95 -14.72 -1.87
C ALA A 38 4.88 -14.68 -3.09
N LEU A 39 4.29 -14.82 -4.28
CA LEU A 39 5.02 -14.71 -5.54
C LEU A 39 5.41 -13.24 -5.76
N CYS A 40 6.52 -12.92 -5.10
CA CYS A 40 7.33 -11.72 -5.25
C CYS A 40 6.71 -10.42 -4.72
N SER A 41 6.71 -10.24 -3.39
CA SER A 41 6.36 -8.98 -2.74
C SER A 41 7.27 -7.79 -3.12
N ASP A 42 8.39 -8.02 -3.83
CA ASP A 42 9.24 -6.94 -4.38
C ASP A 42 10.16 -7.40 -5.54
N CYS A 43 9.60 -7.60 -6.73
CA CYS A 43 10.42 -7.86 -7.94
C CYS A 43 11.38 -6.70 -8.29
N ASN A 44 11.09 -5.49 -7.78
CA ASN A 44 11.93 -4.33 -7.99
C ASN A 44 13.22 -4.40 -7.18
N SER A 45 13.14 -4.88 -5.93
CA SER A 45 14.32 -5.12 -5.09
C SER A 45 15.22 -6.20 -5.70
N LEU A 46 14.67 -7.24 -6.32
CA LEU A 46 15.48 -8.26 -6.99
C LEU A 46 16.40 -7.67 -8.06
N ALA A 47 15.93 -6.65 -8.79
CA ALA A 47 16.71 -5.98 -9.84
C ALA A 47 17.93 -5.22 -9.31
N GLU A 48 17.98 -4.89 -8.02
CA GLU A 48 19.11 -4.20 -7.40
C GLU A 48 20.29 -5.14 -7.14
N TYR A 49 20.01 -6.42 -6.85
CA TYR A 49 21.02 -7.40 -6.44
C TYR A 49 21.36 -8.41 -7.54
N VAL A 50 20.44 -8.66 -8.47
CA VAL A 50 20.59 -9.64 -9.56
C VAL A 50 21.01 -8.93 -10.85
N LYS A 51 22.16 -9.35 -11.38
CA LYS A 51 22.71 -8.83 -12.65
C LYS A 51 22.11 -9.50 -13.89
N ASP A 52 21.38 -10.59 -13.69
CA ASP A 52 20.69 -11.32 -14.74
C ASP A 52 19.36 -10.64 -15.08
N GLN A 53 19.34 -9.94 -16.21
CA GLN A 53 18.16 -9.22 -16.67
C GLN A 53 17.03 -10.14 -17.14
N GLU A 54 17.36 -11.34 -17.59
CA GLU A 54 16.37 -12.34 -18.01
C GLU A 54 15.61 -12.85 -16.79
N LEU A 55 16.34 -13.18 -15.72
CA LEU A 55 15.75 -13.59 -14.44
C LEU A 55 14.88 -12.49 -13.81
N VAL A 56 15.32 -11.23 -13.87
CA VAL A 56 14.53 -10.08 -13.39
C VAL A 56 13.27 -9.89 -14.23
N SER A 57 13.36 -10.07 -15.55
CA SER A 57 12.22 -10.02 -16.45
C SER A 57 11.20 -11.11 -16.13
N ASP A 58 11.65 -12.36 -15.96
CA ASP A 58 10.77 -13.48 -15.67
C ASP A 58 10.15 -13.36 -14.27
N CYS A 59 10.90 -12.87 -13.30
CA CYS A 59 10.38 -12.52 -11.98
C CYS A 59 9.27 -11.48 -12.08
N ARG A 60 9.44 -10.43 -12.91
CA ARG A 60 8.40 -9.41 -13.14
C ARG A 60 7.13 -9.95 -13.81
N LYS A 61 7.25 -10.94 -14.70
CA LYS A 61 6.09 -11.61 -15.33
C LYS A 61 5.32 -12.48 -14.33
N CYS A 62 6.02 -13.00 -13.32
CA CYS A 62 5.47 -13.79 -12.22
C CYS A 62 5.08 -12.98 -10.98
N CYS A 63 5.47 -11.70 -10.96
CA CYS A 63 5.16 -10.77 -9.89
C CYS A 63 3.66 -10.48 -9.89
N THR A 64 3.02 -10.75 -8.76
CA THR A 64 1.85 -9.97 -8.41
C THR A 64 2.41 -8.79 -7.66
N GLU A 65 2.37 -7.59 -8.25
CA GLU A 65 2.55 -6.39 -7.43
C GLU A 65 1.59 -6.57 -6.25
N ASP A 66 2.06 -6.44 -5.01
CA ASP A 66 1.17 -6.17 -3.88
C ASP A 66 0.51 -4.84 -4.21
N SER A 67 -0.49 -4.90 -5.09
CA SER A 67 -1.46 -3.87 -5.24
C SER A 67 -2.02 -3.79 -3.84
N ASP A 68 -1.73 -2.68 -3.19
CA ASP A 68 -2.28 -2.33 -1.88
C ASP A 68 -3.79 -2.61 -1.83
N ASP A 69 -4.49 -2.79 -2.96
CA ASP A 69 -5.84 -3.31 -3.24
C ASP A 69 -6.47 -4.30 -2.25
N SER A 70 -5.73 -5.22 -1.62
CA SER A 70 -6.32 -6.06 -0.55
C SER A 70 -6.46 -5.32 0.79
N ILE A 71 -5.65 -4.28 1.00
CA ILE A 71 -5.66 -3.34 2.12
C ILE A 71 -6.33 -2.00 1.74
N SER A 72 -6.36 -1.59 0.47
CA SER A 72 -6.77 -0.25 0.02
C SER A 72 -8.27 -0.11 -0.22
N LYS A 73 -9.04 -1.22 -0.24
CA LYS A 73 -10.47 -1.16 -0.52
C LYS A 73 -11.31 -0.53 0.60
N VAL A 74 -10.78 -0.41 1.82
CA VAL A 74 -11.49 0.19 2.95
C VAL A 74 -10.69 1.37 3.48
N THR A 75 -11.01 2.56 2.97
CA THR A 75 -10.57 3.83 3.55
C THR A 75 -11.63 4.35 4.53
N TYR A 76 -11.25 4.57 5.77
CA TYR A 76 -12.09 5.17 6.82
C TYR A 76 -11.97 6.70 6.77
N SER A 77 -13.05 7.41 7.05
CA SER A 77 -13.07 8.89 7.05
C SER A 77 -12.19 9.47 8.17
N GLY A 78 -12.08 8.74 9.27
CA GLY A 78 -11.34 9.11 10.46
C GLY A 78 -11.20 7.96 11.45
N ALA A 79 -10.56 8.23 12.58
CA ALA A 79 -10.46 7.29 13.69
C ALA A 79 -10.46 8.00 15.04
N ILE A 80 -10.91 7.31 16.08
CA ILE A 80 -10.81 7.76 17.47
C ILE A 80 -9.87 6.80 18.20
N LEU A 81 -8.76 7.33 18.68
CA LEU A 81 -7.89 6.66 19.64
C LEU A 81 -8.48 6.81 21.04
N GLU A 82 -9.18 5.79 21.50
CA GLU A 82 -9.75 5.74 22.84
C GLU A 82 -8.75 5.09 23.80
N VAL A 83 -8.42 5.79 24.89
CA VAL A 83 -7.43 5.37 25.88
C VAL A 83 -7.84 5.78 27.30
N CYS A 84 -7.40 5.07 28.33
CA CYS A 84 -7.51 5.53 29.71
C CYS A 84 -6.29 6.39 30.09
N MET A 85 -6.51 7.67 30.41
CA MET A 85 -5.46 8.62 30.81
C MET A 85 -4.54 8.07 31.91
N ARG A 86 -5.11 7.41 32.93
CA ARG A 86 -4.34 6.86 34.07
C ARG A 86 -3.51 5.63 33.73
N LYS A 87 -3.80 4.94 32.62
CA LYS A 87 -3.11 3.72 32.21
C LYS A 87 -2.08 3.97 31.09
N LEU A 88 -2.01 5.18 30.53
CA LEU A 88 -1.06 5.52 29.46
C LEU A 88 0.40 5.25 29.82
N VAL A 89 0.76 5.33 31.10
CA VAL A 89 2.10 4.99 31.60
C VAL A 89 2.52 3.56 31.24
N PHE A 90 1.58 2.64 31.04
CA PHE A 90 1.84 1.26 30.64
C PHE A 90 1.97 1.08 29.13
N TYR A 91 1.71 2.13 28.35
CA TYR A 91 1.65 2.09 26.89
C TYR A 91 2.56 3.18 26.28
N PRO A 92 3.90 3.10 26.46
CA PRO A 92 4.84 4.12 26.01
C PRO A 92 4.78 4.37 24.50
N GLU A 93 4.51 3.32 23.71
CA GLU A 93 4.32 3.41 22.26
C GLU A 93 3.11 4.29 21.88
N ILE A 94 2.02 4.18 22.64
CA ILE A 94 0.81 4.97 22.44
C ILE A 94 1.04 6.43 22.84
N VAL A 95 1.72 6.66 23.97
CA VAL A 95 2.11 8.02 24.40
C VAL A 95 2.98 8.67 23.34
N GLY A 96 4.00 7.97 22.87
CA GLY A 96 4.88 8.45 21.80
C GLY A 96 4.13 8.81 20.51
N PHE A 97 3.14 8.01 20.11
CA PHE A 97 2.28 8.37 18.99
C PHE A 97 1.46 9.64 19.27
N ILE A 98 0.83 9.75 20.46
CA ILE A 98 -0.01 10.90 20.83
C ILE A 98 0.80 12.21 20.84
N GLU A 99 2.02 12.17 21.36
CA GLU A 99 2.85 13.37 21.56
C GLU A 99 3.61 13.80 20.31
N GLU A 100 4.11 12.85 19.51
CA GLU A 100 5.05 13.17 18.43
C GLU A 100 4.42 13.11 17.03
N GLU A 101 3.37 12.30 16.84
CA GLU A 101 2.91 11.92 15.50
C GLU A 101 1.44 12.27 15.22
N LYS A 102 0.62 12.35 16.26
CA LYS A 102 -0.84 12.53 16.17
C LYS A 102 -1.25 13.74 15.33
N ASP A 103 -0.48 14.82 15.37
CA ASP A 103 -0.77 16.07 14.64
C ASP A 103 -0.69 15.89 13.11
N ARG A 104 0.04 14.87 12.64
CA ARG A 104 0.09 14.51 11.22
C ARG A 104 -1.21 13.86 10.72
N PHE A 105 -2.11 13.50 11.63
CA PHE A 105 -3.38 12.82 11.33
C PHE A 105 -4.57 13.62 11.88
N PRO A 106 -5.07 14.63 11.14
CA PRO A 106 -6.15 15.51 11.61
C PRO A 106 -7.49 14.79 11.73
N SER A 107 -7.70 13.77 10.89
CA SER A 107 -8.88 12.88 10.90
C SER A 107 -8.87 11.89 12.07
N VAL A 108 -7.79 11.84 12.85
CA VAL A 108 -7.71 11.04 14.07
C VAL A 108 -8.02 11.95 15.27
N LYS A 109 -8.80 11.48 16.22
CA LYS A 109 -9.09 12.18 17.50
C LYS A 109 -8.66 11.30 18.66
N VAL A 110 -8.23 11.90 19.76
CA VAL A 110 -7.91 11.14 20.99
C VAL A 110 -9.05 11.34 21.99
N GLN A 111 -9.58 10.25 22.53
CA GLN A 111 -10.60 10.29 23.58
C GLN A 111 -10.11 9.57 24.83
N TYR A 112 -10.24 10.25 25.97
CA TYR A 112 -9.82 9.71 27.26
C TYR A 112 -11.01 9.14 28.01
N ILE A 113 -11.17 7.82 27.98
CA ILE A 113 -12.28 7.11 28.62
C ILE A 113 -11.76 6.26 29.79
N PHE A 114 -12.40 6.41 30.95
CA PHE A 114 -11.97 5.71 32.15
C PHE A 114 -12.01 4.19 31.96
N ASN A 115 -10.93 3.54 32.37
CA ASN A 115 -10.72 2.09 32.29
C ASN A 115 -10.77 1.50 30.87
N SER A 116 -10.74 2.34 29.83
CA SER A 116 -10.65 1.86 28.46
C SER A 116 -9.23 1.42 28.09
N PRO A 117 -9.04 0.22 27.52
CA PRO A 117 -7.77 -0.17 26.92
C PRO A 117 -7.53 0.62 25.61
N PRO A 118 -6.27 0.85 25.21
CA PRO A 118 -5.96 1.47 23.93
C PRO A 118 -6.62 0.77 22.76
N LYS A 119 -7.47 1.50 22.05
CA LYS A 119 -8.16 1.00 20.85
C LYS A 119 -8.39 2.12 19.84
N LEU A 120 -8.40 1.75 18.57
CA LEU A 120 -8.83 2.60 17.47
C LEU A 120 -10.29 2.27 17.15
N ILE A 121 -11.16 3.27 17.18
CA ILE A 121 -12.53 3.19 16.67
C ILE A 121 -12.53 3.86 15.30
N LEU A 122 -12.81 3.10 14.25
CA LEU A 122 -12.74 3.58 12.87
C LEU A 122 -14.10 4.12 12.45
N LEU A 123 -14.09 5.26 11.77
CA LEU A 123 -15.29 6.00 11.38
C LEU A 123 -15.56 5.85 9.89
N ASP A 124 -16.83 5.78 9.52
CA ASP A 124 -17.26 5.87 8.13
C ASP A 124 -17.52 7.33 7.69
N ASP A 125 -17.94 7.54 6.45
CA ASP A 125 -18.17 8.88 5.90
C ASP A 125 -19.28 9.69 6.60
N ALA A 126 -20.11 9.04 7.42
CA ALA A 126 -21.13 9.67 8.25
C ALA A 126 -20.67 9.91 9.70
N ASP A 127 -19.36 9.74 9.98
CA ASP A 127 -18.77 9.76 11.33
C ASP A 127 -19.36 8.68 12.26
N GLU A 128 -19.96 7.62 11.71
CA GLU A 128 -20.49 6.51 12.49
C GLU A 128 -19.43 5.44 12.76
N HIS A 129 -19.57 4.74 13.89
CA HIS A 129 -18.65 3.68 14.29
C HIS A 129 -18.76 2.47 13.37
N LYS A 130 -17.72 2.23 12.58
CA LYS A 130 -17.67 1.10 11.65
C LYS A 130 -16.99 -0.12 12.28
N GLU A 131 -15.86 0.10 12.94
CA GLU A 131 -15.03 -0.99 13.45
C GLU A 131 -14.24 -0.53 14.69
N THR A 132 -13.80 -1.48 15.52
CA THR A 132 -12.91 -1.20 16.65
C THR A 132 -11.77 -2.20 16.72
N ILE A 133 -10.55 -1.71 16.82
CA ILE A 133 -9.32 -2.50 16.85
C ILE A 133 -8.57 -2.22 18.15
N ARG A 134 -8.21 -3.27 18.89
CA ARG A 134 -7.38 -3.18 20.10
C ARG A 134 -5.92 -3.01 19.68
N ILE A 135 -5.23 -2.03 20.28
CA ILE A 135 -3.85 -1.68 19.93
C ILE A 135 -2.90 -1.71 21.14
N ASP A 136 -3.29 -2.37 22.24
CA ASP A 136 -2.49 -2.46 23.48
C ASP A 136 -1.06 -2.96 23.25
N ASN A 137 -0.86 -3.82 22.25
CA ASN A 137 0.43 -4.44 21.91
C ASN A 137 1.05 -3.87 20.63
N TRP A 138 0.54 -2.76 20.10
CA TRP A 138 1.09 -2.16 18.90
C TRP A 138 2.28 -1.27 19.24
N LYS A 139 3.25 -1.28 18.34
CA LYS A 139 4.35 -0.31 18.35
C LYS A 139 3.95 0.94 17.57
N ARG A 140 4.66 2.04 17.80
CA ARG A 140 4.39 3.32 17.14
C ARG A 140 4.35 3.19 15.61
N GLU A 141 5.31 2.47 15.01
CA GLU A 141 5.40 2.27 13.56
C GLU A 141 4.18 1.53 12.97
N HIS A 142 3.59 0.60 13.72
CA HIS A 142 2.40 -0.13 13.26
C HIS A 142 1.18 0.79 13.24
N ILE A 143 1.05 1.68 14.24
CA ILE A 143 -0.03 2.67 14.29
C ILE A 143 0.09 3.62 13.10
N LEU A 144 1.30 4.10 12.82
CA LEU A 144 1.58 4.98 11.68
C LEU A 144 1.23 4.32 10.35
N GLN A 145 1.75 3.11 10.11
CA GLN A 145 1.50 2.37 8.87
C GLN A 145 0.01 2.11 8.67
N PHE A 146 -0.69 1.67 9.73
CA PHE A 146 -2.12 1.41 9.66
C PHE A 146 -2.90 2.67 9.33
N LEU A 147 -2.68 3.78 10.05
CA LEU A 147 -3.40 5.03 9.83
C LEU A 147 -3.11 5.60 8.43
N GLN A 148 -1.87 5.51 7.94
CA GLN A 148 -1.50 5.99 6.61
C GLN A 148 -2.15 5.20 5.48
N GLY A 149 -2.34 3.89 5.66
CA GLY A 149 -2.96 3.02 4.66
C GLY A 149 -4.48 2.97 4.73
N LYS A 150 -5.07 3.16 5.92
CA LYS A 150 -6.51 2.93 6.15
C LYS A 150 -7.32 4.18 6.40
N VAL A 151 -6.74 5.28 6.88
CA VAL A 151 -7.51 6.49 7.23
C VAL A 151 -7.27 7.58 6.20
N LYS A 152 -8.35 8.26 5.76
CA LYS A 152 -8.24 9.40 4.84
C LYS A 152 -7.29 10.43 5.44
N ARG A 153 -6.25 10.77 4.68
CA ARG A 153 -5.44 11.96 4.99
C ARG A 153 -6.35 13.16 4.81
N ALA A 154 -6.38 14.06 5.79
CA ALA A 154 -7.02 15.34 5.58
C ALA A 154 -6.31 15.97 4.37
N SER A 155 -7.04 16.19 3.27
CA SER A 155 -6.52 17.04 2.19
C SER A 155 -6.21 18.37 2.84
N ALA A 156 -4.97 18.81 2.72
CA ALA A 156 -4.61 20.19 3.02
C ALA A 156 -5.52 21.07 2.15
N ILE A 157 -6.36 21.87 2.82
CA ILE A 157 -6.95 23.06 2.21
C ILE A 157 -5.85 24.12 2.14
#